data_AF-A0A0H3GSB4-F1
#
_entry.id   AF-A0A0H3GSB4-F1
#
_cell.length_a   1.000
_cell.length_b   1.000
_cell.length_c   1.000
_cell.angle_alpha   90.00
_cell.angle_beta   90.00
_cell.angle_gamma   90.00
#
_symmetry.space_group_name_H-M   'P 1'
#
loop_
_entity.id
_entity.type
_entity.pdbx_description
1 polymer ?
#
loop_
_entity_poly.entity_id
_entity_poly.type
_entity_poly.pdbx_seq_one_letter_code
_entity_poly.pdbx_strand_id
1 'polypeptide(L)'
;MRTDPPTNPFQPGNQQALKHGGYARRLLLKDEVIEDAKALTLEDELFRLRANNLVAAENIGRWLTKLDDAEGDQERKVLMENISAAEKAMMRNTVRIESIVGTLATVGKIFADTDYRKAATDKVSLEADRLRRDAGIDDGNGERDLNDFYSDIQTDAESGPA
;
A
#
# COMPACT_ATOMS: atom_id res chain seq x y z
N MET A 1 -28.44 2.14 -42.36
CA MET A 1 -28.33 2.97 -41.15
C MET A 1 -27.28 2.35 -40.25
N ARG A 2 -26.18 3.06 -39.95
CA ARG A 2 -25.11 2.56 -39.07
C ARG A 2 -24.67 3.66 -38.09
N THR A 3 -25.64 4.47 -37.63
CA THR A 3 -25.40 5.67 -36.83
C THR A 3 -26.31 5.76 -35.60
N ASP A 4 -26.97 4.66 -35.21
CA ASP A 4 -27.71 4.64 -33.94
C ASP A 4 -26.71 4.67 -32.76
N PRO A 5 -26.97 5.48 -31.71
CA PRO A 5 -26.14 5.51 -30.53
C PRO A 5 -26.16 4.16 -29.79
N PRO A 6 -25.04 3.74 -29.18
CA PRO A 6 -24.95 2.44 -28.52
C PRO A 6 -25.93 2.34 -27.34
N THR A 7 -26.61 1.21 -27.22
CA THR A 7 -27.67 0.95 -26.23
C THR A 7 -27.18 0.82 -24.79
N ASN A 8 -25.86 0.87 -24.54
CA ASN A 8 -25.29 0.81 -23.19
C ASN A 8 -23.95 1.58 -23.13
N PRO A 9 -23.95 2.91 -23.14
CA PRO A 9 -22.72 3.69 -23.06
C PRO A 9 -22.10 3.53 -21.66
N PHE A 10 -20.77 3.41 -21.59
CA PHE A 10 -20.07 3.45 -20.30
C PHE A 10 -20.30 4.81 -19.63
N GLN A 11 -20.54 4.81 -18.31
CA GLN A 11 -20.63 6.05 -17.53
C GLN A 11 -19.33 6.86 -17.66
N PRO A 12 -19.39 8.20 -17.83
CA PRO A 12 -18.20 9.04 -17.77
C PRO A 12 -17.40 8.76 -16.49
N GLY A 13 -16.11 8.43 -16.62
CA GLY A 13 -15.27 8.05 -15.47
C GLY A 13 -15.29 6.56 -15.10
N ASN A 14 -15.97 5.70 -15.86
CA ASN A 14 -15.91 4.25 -15.64
C ASN A 14 -14.49 3.70 -15.93
N GLN A 15 -13.69 3.56 -14.87
CA GLN A 15 -12.36 2.95 -14.94
C GLN A 15 -12.37 1.43 -14.76
N GLN A 16 -13.54 0.77 -14.58
CA GLN A 16 -13.56 -0.69 -14.38
C GLN A 16 -12.94 -1.45 -15.57
N ALA A 17 -13.11 -0.95 -16.79
CA ALA A 17 -12.50 -1.54 -17.98
C ALA A 17 -11.02 -1.12 -18.19
N LEU A 18 -10.53 -0.12 -17.45
CA LEU A 18 -9.17 0.38 -17.60
C LEU A 18 -8.18 -0.57 -16.93
N LYS A 19 -7.66 -1.51 -17.71
CA LYS A 19 -6.65 -2.47 -17.22
C LYS A 19 -5.28 -1.84 -16.92
N HIS A 20 -4.95 -0.70 -17.55
CA HIS A 20 -3.58 -0.19 -17.58
C HIS A 20 -3.51 1.33 -17.34
N GLY A 21 -2.62 1.75 -16.43
CA GLY A 21 -2.26 3.15 -16.22
C GLY A 21 -1.48 3.75 -17.41
N GLY A 22 -1.21 5.07 -17.34
CA GLY A 22 -0.52 5.81 -18.39
C GLY A 22 0.86 5.26 -18.76
N TYR A 23 1.67 4.87 -17.75
CA TYR A 23 2.99 4.29 -17.98
C TYR A 23 2.91 2.88 -18.59
N ALA A 24 2.04 2.01 -18.09
CA ALA A 24 1.89 0.64 -18.60
C ALA A 24 1.53 0.64 -20.10
N ARG A 25 0.66 1.55 -20.56
CA ARG A 25 0.32 1.71 -21.98
C ARG A 25 1.49 2.19 -22.85
N ARG A 26 2.37 3.04 -22.33
CA ARG A 26 3.53 3.57 -23.07
C ARG A 26 4.73 2.62 -23.04
N LEU A 27 4.88 1.86 -21.96
CA LEU A 27 5.90 0.83 -21.80
C LEU A 27 5.48 -0.52 -22.39
N LEU A 28 4.24 -0.64 -22.87
CA LEU A 28 3.68 -1.87 -23.45
C LEU A 28 3.86 -3.09 -22.54
N LEU A 29 3.63 -2.89 -21.23
CA LEU A 29 3.77 -3.96 -20.26
C LEU A 29 2.69 -5.03 -20.50
N LYS A 30 3.09 -6.29 -20.40
CA LYS A 30 2.17 -7.41 -20.44
C LYS A 30 1.31 -7.46 -19.17
N ASP A 31 0.11 -8.02 -19.26
CA ASP A 31 -0.82 -8.18 -18.12
C ASP A 31 -0.12 -8.87 -16.92
N GLU A 32 0.69 -9.90 -17.16
CA GLU A 32 1.45 -10.61 -16.11
C GLU A 32 2.34 -9.68 -15.28
N VAL A 33 3.11 -8.79 -15.94
CA VAL A 33 4.01 -7.84 -15.28
C VAL A 33 3.23 -6.81 -14.47
N ILE A 34 2.03 -6.46 -14.93
CA ILE A 34 1.18 -5.47 -14.26
C ILE A 34 0.58 -6.05 -12.99
N GLU A 35 0.12 -7.30 -13.03
CA GLU A 35 -0.40 -7.96 -11.83
C GLU A 35 0.69 -8.22 -10.80
N ASP A 36 1.87 -8.69 -11.22
CA ASP A 36 3.01 -8.86 -10.31
C ASP A 36 3.44 -7.52 -9.68
N ALA A 37 3.47 -6.43 -10.47
CA ALA A 37 3.83 -5.11 -9.97
C ALA A 37 2.85 -4.57 -8.91
N LYS A 38 1.56 -4.90 -8.99
CA LYS A 38 0.57 -4.54 -7.96
C LYS A 38 0.77 -5.33 -6.66
N ALA A 39 1.33 -6.54 -6.76
CA ALA A 39 1.59 -7.39 -5.61
C ALA A 39 2.91 -7.05 -4.89
N LEU A 40 3.79 -6.25 -5.50
CA LEU A 40 5.05 -5.82 -4.89
C LEU A 40 4.83 -4.94 -3.66
N THR A 41 5.53 -5.27 -2.59
CA THR A 41 5.53 -4.52 -1.33
C THR A 41 6.87 -3.85 -1.05
N LEU A 42 6.89 -2.90 -0.11
CA LEU A 42 8.14 -2.29 0.37
C LEU A 42 9.01 -3.31 1.11
N GLU A 43 8.40 -4.30 1.75
CA GLU A 43 9.06 -5.41 2.42
C GLU A 43 9.81 -6.30 1.43
N ASP A 44 9.23 -6.57 0.25
CA ASP A 44 9.90 -7.32 -0.82
C ASP A 44 11.14 -6.56 -1.34
N GLU A 45 10.99 -5.24 -1.55
CA GLU A 45 12.11 -4.39 -1.95
C GLU A 45 13.23 -4.39 -0.90
N LEU A 46 12.84 -4.28 0.38
CA LEU A 46 13.77 -4.30 1.51
C LEU A 46 14.54 -5.62 1.58
N PHE A 47 13.84 -6.74 1.42
CA PHE A 47 14.44 -8.07 1.37
C PHE A 47 15.45 -8.16 0.23
N ARG A 48 15.04 -7.78 -0.98
CA ARG A 48 15.90 -7.81 -2.18
C ARG A 48 17.15 -6.96 -2.01
N LEU A 49 17.05 -5.76 -1.44
CA LEU A 49 18.20 -4.88 -1.23
C LEU A 49 19.17 -5.43 -0.18
N ARG A 50 18.66 -6.00 0.91
CA ARG A 50 19.49 -6.66 1.92
C ARG A 50 20.23 -7.87 1.34
N ALA A 51 19.53 -8.71 0.58
CA ALA A 51 20.12 -9.84 -0.12
C ALA A 51 21.23 -9.37 -1.09
N ASN A 52 20.97 -8.31 -1.88
CA ASN A 52 21.96 -7.75 -2.79
C ASN A 52 23.21 -7.23 -2.06
N ASN A 53 23.07 -6.64 -0.86
CA ASN A 53 24.23 -6.22 -0.07
C ASN A 53 25.05 -7.41 0.44
N LEU A 54 24.40 -8.49 0.86
CA LEU A 54 25.10 -9.71 1.29
C LEU A 54 25.86 -10.34 0.12
N VAL A 55 25.24 -10.46 -1.05
CA VAL A 55 25.87 -10.99 -2.26
C VAL A 55 27.02 -10.09 -2.73
N ALA A 56 26.86 -8.76 -2.66
CA ALA A 56 27.94 -7.83 -2.99
C ALA A 56 29.12 -7.97 -2.04
N ALA A 57 28.89 -8.10 -0.73
CA ALA A 57 29.93 -8.32 0.26
C ALA A 57 30.70 -9.64 0.03
N GLU A 58 29.98 -10.72 -0.28
CA GLU A 58 30.58 -12.01 -0.62
C GLU A 58 31.47 -11.91 -1.87
N ASN A 59 30.97 -11.24 -2.92
CA ASN A 59 31.73 -11.04 -4.15
C ASN A 59 32.97 -10.18 -3.93
N ILE A 60 32.89 -9.11 -3.13
CA ILE A 60 34.05 -8.31 -2.73
C ILE A 60 35.09 -9.20 -2.04
N GLY A 61 34.69 -10.02 -1.07
CA GLY A 61 35.60 -10.95 -0.40
C GLY A 61 36.30 -11.90 -1.39
N ARG A 62 35.55 -12.48 -2.33
CA ARG A 62 36.10 -13.35 -3.39
C ARG A 62 37.07 -12.61 -4.31
N TRP A 63 36.77 -11.37 -4.69
CA TRP A 63 37.65 -10.57 -5.55
C TRP A 63 38.91 -10.11 -4.82
N LEU A 64 38.84 -9.83 -3.52
CA LEU A 64 40.01 -9.54 -2.71
C LEU A 64 40.96 -10.75 -2.66
N THR A 65 40.45 -11.96 -2.43
CA THR A 65 41.29 -13.18 -2.50
C THR A 65 41.92 -13.36 -3.88
N LYS A 66 41.16 -13.17 -4.96
CA LYS A 66 41.70 -13.23 -6.33
C LYS A 66 42.74 -12.15 -6.61
N LEU A 67 42.64 -11.00 -5.95
CA LEU A 67 43.58 -9.88 -6.13
C LEU A 67 44.95 -10.21 -5.54
N ASP A 68 44.99 -10.98 -4.45
CA ASP A 68 46.24 -11.45 -3.83
C ASP A 68 47.01 -12.40 -4.77
N ASP A 69 46.29 -13.25 -5.51
CA ASP A 69 46.86 -14.21 -6.46
C ASP A 69 47.09 -13.63 -7.88
N ALA A 70 46.59 -12.43 -8.17
CA ALA A 70 46.67 -11.86 -9.52
C ALA A 70 48.10 -11.39 -9.85
N GLU A 71 48.67 -11.88 -10.96
CA GLU A 71 50.03 -11.54 -11.40
C GLU A 71 50.04 -10.41 -12.45
N GLY A 72 48.95 -10.21 -13.18
CA GLY A 72 48.85 -9.23 -14.26
C GLY A 72 48.20 -7.91 -13.85
N ASP A 73 48.80 -6.77 -14.22
CA ASP A 73 48.28 -5.43 -13.95
C ASP A 73 46.83 -5.24 -14.44
N GLN A 74 46.51 -5.81 -15.61
CA GLN A 74 45.17 -5.71 -16.19
C GLN A 74 44.13 -6.49 -15.39
N GLU A 75 44.49 -7.68 -14.89
CA GLU A 75 43.60 -8.48 -14.04
C GLU A 75 43.34 -7.78 -12.70
N ARG A 76 44.42 -7.30 -12.06
CA ARG A 76 44.34 -6.49 -10.84
C ARG A 76 43.42 -5.29 -11.00
N LYS A 77 43.57 -4.55 -12.11
CA LYS A 77 42.72 -3.39 -12.42
C LYS A 77 41.24 -3.76 -12.50
N VAL A 78 40.89 -4.82 -13.23
CA VAL A 78 39.50 -5.27 -13.36
C VAL A 78 38.91 -5.70 -12.01
N LEU A 79 39.68 -6.41 -11.18
CA LEU A 79 39.26 -6.80 -9.83
C LEU A 79 38.99 -5.56 -8.95
N MET A 80 39.90 -4.59 -8.95
CA MET A 80 39.72 -3.33 -8.21
C MET A 80 38.51 -2.53 -8.70
N GLU A 81 38.26 -2.50 -10.02
CA GLU A 81 37.07 -1.84 -10.58
C GLU A 81 35.77 -2.53 -10.13
N ASN A 82 35.72 -3.86 -10.13
CA ASN A 82 34.58 -4.64 -9.65
C ASN A 82 34.32 -4.41 -8.15
N ILE A 83 35.37 -4.43 -7.34
CA ILE A 83 35.28 -4.14 -5.90
C ILE A 83 34.69 -2.75 -5.67
N SER A 84 35.26 -1.70 -6.29
CA SER A 84 34.76 -0.33 -6.12
C SER A 84 33.32 -0.17 -6.64
N ALA A 85 32.94 -0.88 -7.72
CA ALA A 85 31.58 -0.87 -8.23
C ALA A 85 30.59 -1.51 -7.24
N ALA A 86 30.97 -2.63 -6.61
CA ALA A 86 30.16 -3.30 -5.60
C ALA A 86 30.05 -2.48 -4.31
N GLU A 87 31.14 -1.87 -3.83
CA GLU A 87 31.10 -0.96 -2.68
C GLU A 87 30.15 0.22 -2.92
N LYS A 88 30.21 0.83 -4.11
CA LYS A 88 29.28 1.89 -4.51
C LYS A 88 27.84 1.40 -4.58
N ALA A 89 27.61 0.18 -5.06
CA ALA A 89 26.27 -0.41 -5.07
C ALA A 89 25.76 -0.65 -3.64
N MET A 90 26.62 -1.15 -2.74
CA MET A 90 26.28 -1.34 -1.33
C MET A 90 25.91 -0.03 -0.66
N MET A 91 26.66 1.06 -0.86
CA MET A 91 26.32 2.37 -0.31
C MET A 91 24.93 2.85 -0.78
N ARG A 92 24.62 2.74 -2.08
CA ARG A 92 23.29 3.12 -2.61
C ARG A 92 22.18 2.26 -2.02
N ASN A 93 22.41 0.96 -1.93
CA ASN A 93 21.45 0.02 -1.35
C ASN A 93 21.23 0.30 0.14
N THR A 94 22.28 0.60 0.91
CA THR A 94 22.18 0.94 2.34
C THR A 94 21.32 2.17 2.55
N VAL A 95 21.55 3.25 1.80
CA VAL A 95 20.71 4.47 1.86
C VAL A 95 19.24 4.15 1.52
N ARG A 96 19.00 3.31 0.51
CA ARG A 96 17.64 2.89 0.16
C ARG A 96 16.99 2.00 1.23
N ILE A 97 17.76 1.09 1.85
CA ILE A 97 17.32 0.25 2.97
C ILE A 97 16.90 1.13 4.14
N GLU A 98 17.72 2.11 4.52
CA GLU A 98 17.41 3.06 5.60
C GLU A 98 16.13 3.85 5.30
N SER A 99 15.99 4.34 4.06
CA SER A 99 14.81 5.06 3.60
C SER A 99 13.54 4.20 3.66
N ILE A 100 13.60 2.94 3.20
CA ILE A 100 12.46 2.01 3.26
C ILE A 100 12.10 1.70 4.71
N VAL A 101 13.09 1.39 5.57
CA VAL A 101 12.86 1.10 6.99
C VAL A 101 12.21 2.29 7.70
N GLY A 102 12.69 3.51 7.45
CA GLY A 102 12.08 4.72 7.99
C GLY A 102 10.65 4.96 7.49
N THR A 103 10.38 4.63 6.23
CA THR A 103 9.03 4.72 5.63
C THR A 103 8.08 3.73 6.28
N LEU A 104 8.47 2.46 6.41
CA LEU A 104 7.67 1.42 7.07
C LEU A 104 7.34 1.79 8.51
N ALA A 105 8.32 2.32 9.27
CA ALA A 105 8.08 2.80 10.63
C ALA A 105 7.09 3.98 10.68
N THR A 106 7.22 4.94 9.76
CA THR A 106 6.32 6.09 9.66
C THR A 106 4.88 5.67 9.32
N VAL A 107 4.73 4.77 8.35
CA VAL A 107 3.44 4.19 7.95
C VAL A 107 2.80 3.45 9.13
N GLY A 108 3.56 2.61 9.84
CA GLY A 108 3.08 1.92 11.04
C GLY A 108 2.59 2.88 12.13
N LYS A 109 3.30 3.99 12.37
CA LYS A 109 2.88 5.04 13.29
C LYS A 109 1.57 5.71 12.85
N ILE A 110 1.42 6.01 11.56
CA ILE A 110 0.21 6.63 11.00
C ILE A 110 -1.00 5.72 11.22
N PHE A 111 -0.86 4.42 10.99
CA PHE A 111 -1.95 3.47 11.24
C PHE A 111 -2.35 3.43 12.72
N ALA A 112 -1.37 3.32 13.62
CA ALA A 112 -1.64 3.31 15.06
C ALA A 112 -2.34 4.61 15.54
N ASP A 113 -1.91 5.77 15.05
CA ASP A 113 -2.55 7.06 15.36
C ASP A 113 -3.96 7.17 14.74
N THR A 114 -4.15 6.66 13.52
CA THR A 114 -5.46 6.62 12.87
C THR A 114 -6.44 5.75 13.66
N ASP A 115 -6.02 4.57 14.11
CA ASP A 115 -6.86 3.67 14.90
C ASP A 115 -7.16 4.24 16.28
N TYR A 116 -6.18 4.87 16.93
CA TYR A 116 -6.40 5.61 18.16
C TYR A 116 -7.46 6.72 17.99
N ARG A 117 -7.36 7.51 16.92
CA ARG A 117 -8.32 8.60 16.65
C ARG A 117 -9.72 8.09 16.38
N LYS A 118 -9.87 6.96 15.68
CA LYS A 118 -11.17 6.30 15.50
C LYS A 118 -11.77 5.91 16.85
N ALA A 119 -11.01 5.17 17.67
CA ALA A 119 -11.46 4.75 19.00
C ALA A 119 -11.76 5.94 19.93
N ALA A 120 -10.97 7.02 19.87
CA ALA A 120 -11.21 8.24 20.62
C ALA A 120 -12.49 8.95 20.16
N THR A 121 -12.74 8.98 18.84
CA THR A 121 -13.97 9.52 18.27
C THR A 121 -15.18 8.71 18.73
N ASP A 122 -15.11 7.38 18.67
CA ASP A 122 -16.19 6.49 19.11
C ASP A 122 -16.49 6.68 20.60
N LYS A 123 -15.44 6.79 21.44
CA LYS A 123 -15.60 7.08 22.88
C LYS A 123 -16.31 8.41 23.12
N VAL A 124 -15.89 9.48 22.43
CA VAL A 124 -16.49 10.81 22.59
C VAL A 124 -17.95 10.81 22.14
N SER A 125 -18.28 10.10 21.06
CA SER A 125 -19.67 9.92 20.61
C SER A 125 -20.52 9.24 21.69
N LEU A 126 -20.04 8.13 22.27
CA LEU A 126 -20.75 7.41 23.33
C LEU A 126 -20.91 8.25 24.61
N GLU A 127 -19.91 9.06 24.98
CA GLU A 127 -20.00 9.98 26.11
C GLU A 127 -21.01 11.11 25.84
N ALA A 128 -21.06 11.63 24.61
CA ALA A 128 -22.05 12.63 24.21
C ALA A 128 -23.48 12.05 24.27
N ASP A 129 -23.69 10.82 23.78
CA ASP A 129 -24.98 10.14 23.83
C ASP A 129 -25.42 9.83 25.26
N ARG A 130 -24.47 9.49 26.14
CA ARG A 130 -24.74 9.34 27.56
C ARG A 130 -25.16 10.67 28.20
N LEU A 131 -24.43 11.76 27.95
CA LEU A 131 -24.75 13.08 28.50
C LEU A 131 -26.11 13.59 28.02
N ARG A 132 -26.48 13.33 26.76
CA ARG A 132 -27.81 13.65 26.23
C ARG A 132 -28.91 12.89 26.96
N ARG A 133 -28.73 11.58 27.17
CA ARG A 133 -29.65 10.75 27.97
C ARG A 133 -29.76 11.25 29.42
N ASP A 134 -28.63 11.53 30.08
CA ASP A 134 -28.61 12.03 31.46
C ASP A 134 -29.26 13.42 31.58
N ALA A 135 -29.20 14.25 30.53
CA ALA A 135 -29.87 15.55 30.45
C ALA A 135 -31.37 15.47 30.08
N GLY A 136 -31.90 14.26 29.80
CA GLY A 136 -33.27 14.08 29.32
C GLY A 136 -33.53 14.65 27.93
N ILE A 137 -32.48 14.92 27.16
CA ILE A 137 -32.57 15.35 25.77
C ILE A 137 -32.69 14.08 24.92
N ASP A 138 -33.93 13.64 24.68
CA ASP A 138 -34.25 12.65 23.66
C ASP A 138 -34.59 13.38 22.36
N ASP A 139 -33.59 13.55 21.48
CA ASP A 139 -33.78 14.11 20.14
C ASP A 139 -34.14 13.03 19.10
N GLY A 140 -34.48 11.81 19.54
CA GLY A 140 -34.81 10.68 18.65
C GLY A 140 -33.63 10.17 17.82
N ASN A 141 -32.41 10.65 18.09
CA ASN A 141 -31.18 10.25 17.41
C ASN A 141 -30.29 9.33 18.26
N GLY A 142 -30.64 9.08 19.53
CA GLY A 142 -29.96 8.08 20.34
C GLY A 142 -30.17 6.73 19.70
N GLU A 143 -29.15 6.25 18.99
CA GLU A 143 -29.02 4.94 18.34
C GLU A 143 -30.36 4.18 18.26
N ARG A 144 -31.18 4.50 17.25
CA ARG A 144 -32.38 3.70 16.93
C ARG A 144 -31.93 2.24 16.90
N ASP A 145 -32.34 1.47 17.90
CA ASP A 145 -31.99 0.05 17.95
C ASP A 145 -32.65 -0.60 16.74
N LEU A 146 -32.12 -1.74 16.26
CA LEU A 146 -32.78 -2.52 15.20
C LEU A 146 -34.25 -2.82 15.55
N ASN A 147 -34.57 -2.88 16.85
CA ASN A 147 -35.93 -3.00 17.35
C ASN A 147 -36.84 -1.83 16.96
N ASP A 148 -36.32 -0.59 16.89
CA ASP A 148 -37.08 0.59 16.46
C ASP A 148 -37.42 0.51 14.96
N PHE A 149 -36.53 -0.09 14.16
CA PHE A 149 -36.82 -0.36 12.75
C PHE A 149 -37.93 -1.42 12.59
N TYR A 150 -37.97 -2.44 13.45
CA TYR A 150 -39.06 -3.41 13.44
C TYR A 150 -40.39 -2.82 13.91
N SER A 151 -40.39 -1.89 14.87
CA SER A 151 -41.62 -1.21 15.28
C SER A 151 -42.21 -0.36 14.15
N ASP A 152 -41.36 0.32 13.37
CA ASP A 152 -41.80 1.11 12.21
C ASP A 152 -42.42 0.22 11.12
N ILE A 153 -41.81 -0.93 10.82
CA ILE A 153 -42.39 -1.90 9.87
C ILE A 153 -43.74 -2.45 10.36
N GLN A 154 -43.88 -2.70 11.66
CA GLN A 154 -45.15 -3.17 12.23
C GLN A 154 -46.24 -2.10 12.15
N THR A 155 -45.90 -0.83 12.37
CA THR A 155 -46.88 0.28 12.26
C THR A 155 -47.25 0.58 10.81
N ASP A 156 -46.30 0.47 9.87
CA ASP A 156 -46.57 0.66 8.44
C ASP A 156 -47.39 -0.50 7.84
N ALA A 157 -47.24 -1.72 8.35
CA ALA A 157 -48.04 -2.87 7.91
C ALA A 157 -49.52 -2.74 8.31
N GLU A 158 -49.82 -2.08 9.44
CA GLU A 158 -51.20 -1.85 9.90
C GLU A 158 -51.92 -0.74 9.12
N SER A 159 -51.21 0.07 8.34
CA SER A 159 -51.79 1.18 7.56
C SER A 159 -52.08 0.83 6.09
N GLY A 160 -52.15 -0.46 5.76
CA GLY A 160 -52.74 -0.94 4.50
C GLY A 160 -54.25 -0.60 4.42
N PRO A 161 -54.76 -0.12 3.27
CA PRO A 161 -56.14 0.34 3.16
C PRO A 161 -57.10 -0.86 3.24
N ALA A 162 -58.01 -0.81 4.22
CA ALA A 162 -59.20 -1.66 4.26
C ALA A 162 -60.28 -1.16 3.29
#